data_AF-A0A4Y2TY49-F1
#
_entry.id   AF-A0A4Y2TY49-F1
#
_cell.length_a   1.000
_cell.length_b   1.000
_cell.length_c   1.000
_cell.angle_alpha   90.00
_cell.angle_beta   90.00
_cell.angle_gamma   90.00
#
_symmetry.space_group_name_H-M   'P 1'
#
loop_
_entity.id
_entity.type
_entity.pdbx_description
1 polymer ?
#
loop_
_entity_poly.entity_id
_entity_poly.type
_entity_poly.pdbx_seq_one_letter_code
_entity_poly.pdbx_strand_id
1 'polypeptide(L)'
;MLRQTYGESTAYGGIGEGRIRTIMLRVIGRTYNTDSQVGDSGACATALLCGVKGRFETVGLDDKGVYNRCESSFESKVFCLADWAQTDGQ
;
A
#
# COMPACT_ATOMS: atom_id res chain seq x y z
N MET A 1 21.86 0.48 -15.40
CA MET A 1 22.51 -0.08 -14.19
C MET A 1 21.42 -0.48 -13.21
N LEU A 2 20.84 -1.68 -13.38
CA LEU A 2 19.89 -2.26 -12.42
C LEU A 2 20.58 -3.45 -11.77
N ARG A 3 21.03 -3.28 -10.52
CA ARG A 3 21.55 -4.40 -9.72
C ARG A 3 20.44 -4.82 -8.78
N GLN A 4 19.71 -5.86 -9.18
CA GLN A 4 18.70 -6.51 -8.37
C GLN A 4 19.43 -7.36 -7.32
N THR A 5 19.64 -6.82 -6.13
CA THR A 5 20.19 -7.59 -5.01
C THR A 5 19.07 -8.46 -4.43
N TYR A 6 19.14 -9.76 -4.69
CA TYR A 6 18.39 -10.77 -3.95
C TYR A 6 18.89 -10.74 -2.50
N GLY A 7 18.05 -10.24 -1.59
CA GLY A 7 18.32 -10.23 -0.15
C GLY A 7 17.95 -11.57 0.47
N GLU A 8 18.98 -12.25 0.96
CA GLU A 8 18.95 -13.43 1.83
C GLU A 8 18.03 -13.22 3.04
N SER A 9 17.22 -14.22 3.40
CA SER A 9 16.36 -14.16 4.59
C SER A 9 17.20 -14.35 5.86
N THR A 10 17.79 -13.27 6.37
CA THR A 10 18.47 -13.29 7.67
C THR A 10 17.44 -13.07 8.78
N ALA A 11 17.29 -14.06 9.67
CA ALA A 11 16.48 -13.96 10.87
C ALA A 11 17.10 -12.93 11.82
N TYR A 12 16.50 -11.74 11.93
CA TYR A 12 16.86 -10.75 12.94
C TYR A 12 16.09 -11.00 14.23
N GLY A 13 16.83 -11.23 15.31
CA GLY A 13 16.32 -11.54 16.64
C GLY A 13 15.60 -10.38 17.36
N GLY A 14 14.86 -10.76 18.40
CA GLY A 14 14.57 -9.94 19.58
C GLY A 14 13.68 -8.71 19.40
N ILE A 15 12.43 -8.88 18.93
CA ILE A 15 11.41 -7.83 19.11
C ILE A 15 10.85 -7.89 20.54
N GLY A 16 11.02 -6.79 21.29
CA GLY A 16 10.28 -6.54 22.54
C GLY A 16 8.77 -6.67 22.35
N GLU A 17 8.02 -6.88 23.42
CA GLU A 17 6.60 -7.28 23.41
C GLU A 17 5.66 -6.23 22.79
N GLY A 18 5.60 -6.18 21.46
CA GLY A 18 4.43 -5.75 20.68
C GLY A 18 3.69 -6.99 20.17
N ARG A 19 2.37 -7.08 20.40
CA ARG A 19 1.59 -8.29 20.06
C ARG A 19 1.39 -8.45 18.55
N ILE A 20 2.24 -9.28 17.93
CA ILE A 20 1.99 -10.03 16.70
C ILE A 20 2.65 -11.41 16.87
N ARG A 21 2.06 -12.33 17.63
CA ARG A 21 2.72 -13.59 18.03
C ARG A 21 2.04 -14.90 17.58
N THR A 22 0.95 -14.84 16.80
CA THR A 22 0.16 -16.05 16.45
C THR A 22 -0.09 -16.23 14.95
N ILE A 23 0.45 -15.37 14.08
CA ILE A 23 0.36 -15.55 12.62
C ILE A 23 1.48 -16.46 12.10
N MET A 24 1.11 -17.56 11.44
CA MET A 24 2.06 -18.54 10.87
C MET A 24 2.70 -18.07 9.55
N LEU A 25 2.11 -17.06 8.88
CA LEU A 25 2.62 -16.50 7.63
C LEU A 25 3.26 -15.12 7.88
N ARG A 26 4.51 -14.95 7.44
CA ARG A 26 5.22 -13.66 7.39
C ARG A 26 5.53 -13.30 5.95
N VAL A 27 5.10 -12.13 5.52
CA VAL A 27 5.40 -11.57 4.19
C VAL A 27 6.01 -10.17 4.36
N ILE A 28 6.92 -9.80 3.46
CA ILE A 28 7.48 -8.45 3.36
C ILE A 28 6.94 -7.82 2.06
N GLY A 29 6.31 -6.66 2.19
CA GLY A 29 5.82 -5.87 1.06
C GLY A 29 6.78 -4.76 0.66
N ARG A 30 6.80 -4.39 -0.63
CA ARG A 30 7.51 -3.19 -1.12
C ARG A 30 6.60 -1.97 -1.06
N THR A 31 7.01 -0.94 -0.33
CA THR A 31 6.16 0.20 0.07
C THR A 31 6.31 1.47 -0.78
N TYR A 32 7.10 1.47 -1.85
CA TYR A 32 7.24 2.64 -2.73
C TYR A 32 5.91 3.02 -3.39
N ASN A 33 5.69 4.32 -3.58
CA ASN A 33 4.62 4.89 -4.40
C ASN A 33 5.00 4.85 -5.88
N THR A 34 4.06 5.14 -6.77
CA THR A 34 4.35 5.24 -8.21
C THR A 34 5.34 6.37 -8.55
N ASP A 35 5.32 7.47 -7.79
CA ASP A 35 6.18 8.64 -7.99
C ASP A 35 7.15 8.96 -6.83
N SER A 36 7.21 8.12 -5.79
CA SER A 36 8.13 8.26 -4.65
C SER A 36 8.69 6.92 -4.18
N GLN A 37 9.99 6.89 -3.84
CA GLN A 37 10.63 5.69 -3.27
C GLN A 37 10.27 5.46 -1.80
N VAL A 38 10.00 6.53 -1.05
CA VAL A 38 9.59 6.46 0.35
C VAL A 38 8.07 6.51 0.39
N GLY A 39 7.48 5.42 0.88
CA GLY A 39 6.04 5.25 1.02
C GLY A 39 5.40 6.24 1.99
N ASP A 40 4.29 6.87 1.58
CA ASP A 40 3.38 7.57 2.50
C ASP A 40 2.23 6.68 2.96
N SER A 41 1.56 7.07 4.05
CA SER A 41 0.46 6.30 4.63
C SER A 41 -0.76 6.17 3.70
N GLY A 42 -1.09 7.22 2.94
CA GLY A 42 -2.29 7.27 2.11
C GLY A 42 -2.22 6.34 0.91
N ALA A 43 -1.14 6.43 0.13
CA ALA A 43 -1.00 5.56 -1.03
C ALA A 43 -0.54 4.14 -0.65
N CYS A 44 0.11 3.93 0.51
CA CYS A 44 0.27 2.58 1.06
C CYS A 44 -1.08 1.97 1.47
N ALA A 45 -1.99 2.74 2.08
CA ALA A 45 -3.33 2.26 2.40
C ALA A 45 -4.11 1.90 1.13
N THR A 46 -3.96 2.70 0.06
CA THR A 46 -4.56 2.40 -1.25
C THR A 46 -4.01 1.09 -1.83
N ALA A 47 -2.71 0.84 -1.75
CA ALA A 47 -2.12 -0.42 -2.19
C ALA A 47 -2.59 -1.63 -1.37
N LEU A 48 -2.68 -1.49 -0.04
CA LEU A 48 -3.07 -2.58 0.85
C LEU A 48 -4.57 -2.90 0.78
N LEU A 49 -5.43 -1.89 0.64
CA LEU A 49 -6.87 -2.01 0.77
C LEU A 49 -7.61 -1.99 -0.57
N CYS A 50 -7.02 -1.40 -1.61
CA CYS A 50 -7.63 -1.30 -2.94
C CYS A 50 -6.85 -2.08 -4.01
N GLY A 51 -5.65 -2.60 -3.69
CA GLY A 51 -4.88 -3.48 -4.57
C GLY A 51 -4.13 -2.75 -5.70
N VAL A 52 -4.12 -1.41 -5.71
CA VAL A 52 -3.42 -0.59 -6.70
C VAL A 52 -2.48 0.40 -6.03
N LYS A 53 -1.33 0.69 -6.66
CA LYS A 53 -0.43 1.74 -6.16
C LYS A 53 -0.93 3.10 -6.64
N GLY A 54 -0.90 4.08 -5.74
CA GLY A 54 -1.19 5.48 -6.02
C GLY A 54 0.03 6.38 -5.85
N ARG A 55 -0.18 7.66 -6.12
CA ARG A 55 0.82 8.73 -6.00
C ARG A 55 0.96 9.20 -4.56
N PHE A 56 2.11 9.80 -4.27
CA PHE A 56 2.40 10.39 -2.98
C PHE A 56 1.28 11.36 -2.53
N GLU A 57 0.90 11.29 -1.24
CA GLU A 57 -0.14 12.13 -0.62
C GLU A 57 -1.56 11.96 -1.24
N THR A 58 -1.83 10.82 -1.88
CA THR A 58 -3.18 10.48 -2.38
C THR A 58 -3.76 9.27 -1.64
N VAL A 59 -5.10 9.15 -1.60
CA VAL A 59 -5.79 8.03 -0.93
C VAL A 59 -7.01 7.59 -1.75
N GLY A 60 -7.14 6.28 -1.98
CA GLY A 60 -8.26 5.72 -2.74
C GLY A 60 -8.28 6.14 -4.21
N LEU A 61 -7.14 6.60 -4.74
CA LEU A 61 -6.97 7.02 -6.14
C LEU A 61 -5.86 6.19 -6.81
N ASP A 62 -6.02 5.92 -8.10
CA ASP A 62 -4.95 5.36 -8.94
C ASP A 62 -3.88 6.41 -9.30
N ASP A 63 -2.91 6.01 -10.13
CA ASP A 63 -1.77 6.86 -10.53
C ASP A 63 -2.17 8.11 -11.34
N LYS A 64 -3.43 8.26 -11.75
CA LYS A 64 -3.94 9.47 -12.40
C LYS A 64 -4.31 10.57 -11.40
N GLY A 65 -4.55 10.20 -10.13
CA GLY A 65 -4.87 11.15 -9.07
C GLY A 65 -3.64 12.00 -8.71
N VAL A 66 -3.76 13.31 -8.82
CA VAL A 66 -2.65 14.24 -8.54
C VAL A 66 -2.93 14.99 -7.24
N TYR A 67 -1.93 14.98 -6.35
CA TYR A 67 -1.99 15.72 -5.10
C TYR A 67 -2.34 17.20 -5.33
N ASN A 68 -3.18 17.75 -4.45
CA ASN A 68 -3.65 19.13 -4.50
C ASN A 68 -4.37 19.52 -5.82
N ARG A 69 -4.91 18.55 -6.56
CA ARG A 69 -5.76 18.79 -7.74
C ARG A 69 -7.05 17.97 -7.64
N CYS A 70 -8.07 18.57 -7.03
CA CYS A 70 -9.38 17.93 -6.80
C CYS A 70 -9.99 17.34 -8.09
N GLU A 71 -9.86 18.03 -9.23
CA GLU A 71 -10.39 17.57 -10.51
C GLU A 71 -9.86 16.20 -10.96
N SER A 72 -8.64 15.84 -10.57
CA SER A 72 -8.06 14.54 -10.94
C SER A 72 -8.79 13.36 -10.28
N SER A 73 -9.46 13.59 -9.16
CA SER A 73 -10.13 12.56 -8.37
C SER A 73 -11.36 11.95 -9.05
N PHE A 74 -11.98 12.68 -9.98
CA PHE A 74 -13.21 12.22 -10.64
C PHE A 74 -12.99 10.98 -11.50
N GLU A 75 -11.83 10.87 -12.14
CA GLU A 75 -11.49 9.78 -13.07
C GLU A 75 -10.51 8.75 -12.48
N SER A 76 -9.97 9.03 -11.30
CA SER A 76 -8.92 8.21 -10.67
C SER A 76 -9.41 7.39 -9.48
N LYS A 77 -10.68 7.53 -9.07
CA LYS A 77 -11.21 6.82 -7.89
C LYS A 77 -11.19 5.31 -8.12
N VAL A 78 -10.69 4.57 -7.13
CA VAL A 78 -10.68 3.11 -7.16
C VAL A 78 -11.61 2.49 -6.13
N PHE A 79 -12.13 1.32 -6.49
CA PHE A 79 -13.01 0.55 -5.63
C PHE A 79 -12.17 -0.28 -4.65
N CYS A 80 -12.42 -0.13 -3.35
CA CYS A 80 -11.58 -0.69 -2.29
C CYS A 80 -12.28 -1.84 -1.56
N LEU A 81 -11.53 -2.59 -0.74
CA LEU A 81 -12.04 -3.73 0.02
C LEU A 81 -13.27 -3.39 0.88
N ALA A 82 -13.32 -2.19 1.46
CA ALA A 82 -14.48 -1.75 2.23
C ALA A 82 -15.73 -1.61 1.37
N ASP A 83 -15.59 -1.16 0.12
CA ASP A 83 -16.70 -1.04 -0.82
C ASP A 83 -17.21 -2.43 -1.25
N TRP A 84 -16.29 -3.37 -1.49
CA TRP A 84 -16.62 -4.79 -1.73
C TRP A 84 -17.40 -5.36 -0.54
N ALA A 85 -16.88 -5.21 0.67
CA ALA A 85 -17.52 -5.74 1.88
C ALA A 85 -18.91 -5.13 2.12
N GLN A 86 -19.11 -3.85 1.81
CA GLN A 86 -20.42 -3.19 1.92
C GLN A 86 -21.39 -3.63 0.83
N THR A 87 -20.91 -3.88 -0.39
CA THR A 87 -21.74 -4.33 -1.52
C THR A 87 -22.19 -5.78 -1.35
N ASP A 88 -21.31 -6.65 -0.86
CA ASP A 88 -21.60 -8.08 -0.65
C ASP A 88 -22.36 -8.35 0.65
N GLY A 89 -22.38 -7.36 1.57
CA GLY A 89 -23.08 -7.43 2.86
C GLY A 89 -24.52 -6.89 2.85
N GLN A 90 -25.05 -6.50 1.68
CA GLN A 90 -26.48 -6.24 1.47
C GLN A 90 -27.20 -7.54 1.09
#